data_AF-A0A1M6CYD2-F1
#
_entry.id   AF-A0A1M6CYD2-F1
#
_cell.length_a   1.000
_cell.length_b   1.000
_cell.length_c   1.000
_cell.angle_alpha   90.00
_cell.angle_beta   90.00
_cell.angle_gamma   90.00
#
_symmetry.space_group_name_H-M   'P 1'
#
loop_
_entity.id
_entity.type
_entity.pdbx_description
1 polymer ?
#
loop_
_entity_poly.entity_id
_entity_poly.type
_entity_poly.pdbx_seq_one_letter_code
_entity_poly.pdbx_strand_id
1 'polypeptide(L)'
;MIKGKFLIATALVMALTVPTVAYAATDNTNTKTTKTAVTQKKTTNKKVNKDKKNTKKKQGTYYDNIKGLDAETKKAIDNALKNETAIYKEIAKATGEKKHNKETTDKELKDKIKAIGAKVKSKAITKAEGKKEINDLKLQNNAYYKKLNDEVKAALKDVETKLTANNASKKKANEELKKAVASKDSKAINDKAKTLEKVIAEKNSLLKNKLDILNKYLK
;
A
#
# COMPACT_ATOMS: atom_id res chain seq x y z
N MET A 1 -3.91 62.26 -0.97
CA MET A 1 -3.22 61.73 0.24
C MET A 1 -3.35 60.22 0.25
N ILE A 2 -2.31 59.46 0.59
CA ILE A 2 -2.34 57.99 0.67
C ILE A 2 -2.42 57.58 2.14
N LYS A 3 -3.40 56.75 2.53
CA LYS A 3 -3.49 56.14 3.87
C LYS A 3 -4.13 54.74 3.80
N GLY A 4 -3.65 53.82 4.65
CA GLY A 4 -4.40 52.64 5.09
C GLY A 4 -4.43 51.41 4.17
N LYS A 5 -3.32 50.66 4.11
CA LYS A 5 -3.42 49.21 3.82
C LYS A 5 -3.86 48.48 5.09
N PHE A 6 -4.78 47.52 5.00
CA PHE A 6 -4.82 46.40 5.96
C PHE A 6 -5.28 45.11 5.28
N LEU A 7 -4.41 44.11 5.26
CA LEU A 7 -4.71 42.74 4.86
C LEU A 7 -4.93 41.92 6.13
N ILE A 8 -6.12 41.34 6.30
CA ILE A 8 -6.38 40.36 7.37
C ILE A 8 -6.09 38.96 6.81
N ALA A 9 -4.86 38.51 6.99
CA ALA A 9 -4.44 37.16 6.62
C ALA A 9 -4.78 36.16 7.74
N THR A 10 -6.01 35.65 7.76
CA THR A 10 -6.47 34.65 8.75
C THR A 10 -5.84 33.28 8.47
N ALA A 11 -4.59 33.10 8.90
CA ALA A 11 -3.86 31.84 8.78
C ALA A 11 -4.45 30.77 9.73
N LEU A 12 -5.40 29.97 9.24
CA LEU A 12 -6.01 28.87 9.99
C LEU A 12 -5.03 27.71 10.18
N VAL A 13 -4.21 27.77 11.23
CA VAL A 13 -3.30 26.68 11.62
C VAL A 13 -4.10 25.51 12.19
N MET A 14 -4.58 24.62 11.32
CA MET A 14 -5.13 23.33 11.74
C MET A 14 -4.02 22.45 12.32
N ALA A 15 -3.88 22.47 13.65
CA ALA A 15 -2.95 21.62 14.39
C ALA A 15 -3.35 20.14 14.24
N LEU A 16 -2.75 19.45 13.25
CA LEU A 16 -2.94 18.02 13.03
C LEU A 16 -2.32 17.22 14.19
N THR A 17 -3.14 16.88 15.18
CA THR A 17 -2.79 15.99 16.29
C THR A 17 -2.57 14.57 15.79
N VAL A 18 -1.35 14.28 15.32
CA VAL A 18 -0.95 12.93 14.89
C VAL A 18 -0.77 12.04 16.13
N PRO A 19 -1.59 11.00 16.34
CA PRO A 19 -1.43 10.11 17.49
C PRO A 19 -0.13 9.31 17.38
N THR A 20 0.71 9.43 18.42
CA THR A 20 2.02 8.79 18.55
C THR A 20 1.91 7.30 18.85
N VAL A 21 1.66 6.49 17.82
CA VAL A 21 1.85 5.04 17.91
C VAL A 21 3.33 4.70 18.09
N ALA A 22 3.72 4.42 19.33
CA ALA A 22 4.97 3.75 19.64
C ALA A 22 5.00 2.35 18.99
N TYR A 23 6.19 1.93 18.56
CA TYR A 23 6.46 0.58 18.10
C TYR A 23 7.67 0.06 18.87
N ALA A 24 7.48 -1.05 19.60
CA ALA A 24 8.58 -1.76 20.21
C ALA A 24 9.53 -2.31 19.12
N ALA A 25 10.83 -2.23 19.37
CA ALA A 25 11.81 -2.96 18.57
C ALA A 25 11.76 -4.44 18.99
N THR A 26 11.68 -5.34 18.02
CA THR A 26 11.91 -6.78 18.22
C THR A 26 13.35 -7.08 17.85
N ASP A 27 14.24 -7.11 18.84
CA ASP A 27 15.61 -7.54 18.62
C ASP A 27 15.66 -9.05 18.26
N ASN A 28 16.57 -9.39 17.35
CA ASN A 28 16.66 -10.72 16.75
C ASN A 28 17.98 -11.38 17.15
N THR A 29 18.04 -11.89 18.38
CA THR A 29 19.20 -12.63 18.89
C THR A 29 19.13 -14.10 18.44
N ASN A 30 20.12 -14.51 17.65
CA ASN A 30 20.24 -15.87 17.10
C ASN A 30 21.54 -16.50 17.60
N THR A 31 21.47 -17.26 18.68
CA THR A 31 22.58 -18.05 19.25
C THR A 31 22.29 -19.55 19.12
N LYS A 32 23.35 -20.35 18.90
CA LYS A 32 23.22 -21.67 18.25
C LYS A 32 24.12 -22.73 18.90
N THR A 33 23.52 -23.60 19.70
CA THR A 33 24.14 -24.73 20.45
C THR A 33 23.04 -25.74 20.81
N THR A 34 23.19 -27.07 20.75
CA THR A 34 24.20 -27.95 20.11
C THR A 34 23.51 -29.28 19.71
N LYS A 35 24.20 -30.21 19.04
CA LYS A 35 23.67 -31.52 18.58
C LYS A 35 23.44 -32.52 19.74
N THR A 36 22.58 -33.52 19.52
CA THR A 36 22.92 -34.98 19.50
C THR A 36 21.80 -35.77 18.78
N ALA A 37 22.09 -36.98 18.28
CA ALA A 37 21.15 -37.89 17.59
C ALA A 37 20.49 -38.87 18.62
N VAL A 38 19.66 -39.89 18.31
CA VAL A 38 19.21 -40.57 17.07
C VAL A 38 17.66 -40.75 17.18
N THR A 39 16.86 -41.58 16.47
CA THR A 39 17.03 -42.76 15.57
C THR A 39 15.94 -42.71 14.46
N GLN A 40 16.11 -43.43 13.35
CA GLN A 40 15.05 -43.66 12.34
C GLN A 40 14.68 -45.14 12.22
N LYS A 41 13.37 -45.48 12.25
CA LYS A 41 12.71 -46.45 11.33
C LYS A 41 11.24 -46.72 11.71
N LYS A 42 10.30 -46.34 10.84
CA LYS A 42 9.54 -47.31 10.05
C LYS A 42 8.84 -46.63 8.86
N THR A 43 8.61 -47.42 7.82
CA THR A 43 8.06 -47.00 6.53
C THR A 43 6.53 -46.98 6.52
N THR A 44 5.95 -46.11 5.69
CA THR A 44 4.85 -46.53 4.81
C THR A 44 4.71 -45.58 3.63
N ASN A 45 4.61 -46.14 2.42
CA ASN A 45 4.26 -45.37 1.23
C ASN A 45 2.77 -45.04 1.25
N LYS A 46 2.39 -43.76 1.14
CA LYS A 46 1.02 -43.38 0.74
C LYS A 46 1.03 -42.21 -0.23
N LYS A 47 0.97 -42.53 -1.53
CA LYS A 47 0.66 -41.56 -2.59
C LYS A 47 -0.79 -41.08 -2.38
N VAL A 48 -0.99 -39.91 -1.77
CA VAL A 48 -2.31 -39.26 -1.71
C VAL A 48 -2.18 -37.77 -2.05
N ASN A 49 -2.90 -37.37 -3.11
CA ASN A 49 -3.18 -36.02 -3.59
C ASN A 49 -2.08 -34.94 -3.68
N LYS A 50 -1.91 -34.44 -4.91
CA LYS A 50 -1.38 -33.10 -5.21
C LYS A 50 -2.36 -32.04 -4.71
N ASP A 51 -2.43 -31.81 -3.40
CA ASP A 51 -3.35 -30.85 -2.80
C ASP A 51 -2.88 -29.40 -3.03
N LYS A 52 -3.01 -28.93 -4.28
CA LYS A 52 -2.71 -27.56 -4.75
C LYS A 52 -3.75 -26.57 -4.19
N LYS A 53 -3.94 -26.53 -2.87
CA LYS A 53 -4.91 -25.66 -2.17
C LYS A 53 -4.50 -24.19 -2.18
N ASN A 54 -4.82 -23.55 -3.30
CA ASN A 54 -5.28 -22.17 -3.41
C ASN A 54 -4.59 -21.12 -2.50
N THR A 55 -3.37 -20.74 -2.86
CA THR A 55 -2.74 -19.47 -2.43
C THR A 55 -3.47 -18.21 -2.94
N LYS A 56 -4.65 -18.35 -3.55
CA LYS A 56 -5.52 -17.27 -4.06
C LYS A 56 -6.59 -16.75 -3.08
N LYS A 57 -6.80 -17.37 -1.92
CA LYS A 57 -7.77 -16.91 -0.88
C LYS A 57 -7.06 -16.31 0.34
N LYS A 58 -6.76 -15.01 0.32
CA LYS A 58 -6.31 -14.25 1.53
C LYS A 58 -6.85 -12.82 1.68
N GLN A 59 -7.49 -12.19 0.68
CA GLN A 59 -8.00 -10.82 0.79
C GLN A 59 -9.52 -10.75 1.05
N GLY A 60 -10.37 -11.36 0.22
CA GLY A 60 -11.82 -11.44 0.48
C GLY A 60 -12.14 -12.08 1.84
N THR A 61 -11.37 -13.10 2.21
CA THR A 61 -11.45 -13.85 3.48
C THR A 61 -11.32 -13.01 4.75
N TYR A 62 -10.89 -11.74 4.68
CA TYR A 62 -10.96 -10.86 5.85
C TYR A 62 -12.38 -10.31 6.05
N TYR A 63 -12.96 -9.70 5.00
CA TYR A 63 -14.28 -9.06 5.06
C TYR A 63 -15.42 -10.08 5.12
N ASP A 64 -15.25 -11.25 4.47
CA ASP A 64 -16.16 -12.41 4.60
C ASP A 64 -16.51 -12.71 6.06
N ASN A 65 -15.47 -12.74 6.92
CA ASN A 65 -15.55 -13.14 8.33
C ASN A 65 -16.01 -12.04 9.30
N ILE A 66 -16.26 -10.81 8.81
CA ILE A 66 -16.79 -9.74 9.68
C ILE A 66 -18.28 -10.03 9.95
N LYS A 67 -18.61 -10.28 11.23
CA LYS A 67 -20.01 -10.33 11.71
C LYS A 67 -20.59 -8.91 11.78
N GLY A 68 -21.88 -8.75 11.51
CA GLY A 68 -22.55 -7.44 11.45
C GLY A 68 -22.33 -6.64 10.16
N LEU A 69 -21.34 -7.00 9.34
CA LEU A 69 -21.15 -6.45 8.00
C LEU A 69 -22.14 -7.09 7.01
N ASP A 70 -22.89 -6.26 6.29
CA ASP A 70 -23.96 -6.66 5.37
C ASP A 70 -23.43 -7.31 4.07
N ALA A 71 -24.30 -8.05 3.39
CA ALA A 71 -23.93 -8.83 2.20
C ALA A 71 -23.62 -7.97 0.96
N GLU A 72 -24.24 -6.80 0.83
CA GLU A 72 -24.03 -5.89 -0.29
C GLU A 72 -22.69 -5.17 -0.16
N THR A 73 -22.41 -4.61 1.03
CA THR A 73 -21.14 -3.96 1.36
C THR A 73 -19.97 -4.96 1.30
N LYS A 74 -20.16 -6.22 1.70
CA LYS A 74 -19.17 -7.30 1.44
C LYS A 74 -18.91 -7.45 -0.05
N LYS A 75 -19.96 -7.65 -0.85
CA LYS A 75 -19.88 -7.86 -2.31
C LYS A 75 -19.25 -6.66 -3.02
N ALA A 76 -19.54 -5.44 -2.57
CA ALA A 76 -18.99 -4.19 -3.10
C ALA A 76 -17.48 -4.07 -2.84
N ILE A 77 -17.04 -4.25 -1.58
CA ILE A 77 -15.61 -4.26 -1.21
C ILE A 77 -14.87 -5.36 -1.98
N ASP A 78 -15.41 -6.57 -2.03
CA ASP A 78 -14.76 -7.71 -2.68
C ASP A 78 -14.66 -7.53 -4.20
N ASN A 79 -15.65 -6.89 -4.83
CA ASN A 79 -15.57 -6.47 -6.24
C ASN A 79 -14.57 -5.32 -6.46
N ALA A 80 -14.50 -4.34 -5.56
CA ALA A 80 -13.52 -3.27 -5.62
C ALA A 80 -12.08 -3.79 -5.49
N LEU A 81 -11.84 -4.81 -4.67
CA LEU A 81 -10.54 -5.49 -4.53
C LEU A 81 -10.20 -6.38 -5.75
N LYS A 82 -11.20 -7.04 -6.37
CA LYS A 82 -11.01 -7.76 -7.65
C LYS A 82 -10.61 -6.78 -8.78
N ASN A 83 -11.23 -5.61 -8.83
CA ASN A 83 -10.91 -4.55 -9.78
C ASN A 83 -9.51 -3.96 -9.54
N GLU A 84 -9.14 -3.65 -8.28
CA GLU A 84 -7.77 -3.24 -7.91
C GLU A 84 -6.75 -4.28 -8.40
N THR A 85 -7.04 -5.56 -8.14
CA THR A 85 -6.21 -6.69 -8.56
C THR A 85 -6.16 -6.86 -10.07
N ALA A 86 -7.21 -6.48 -10.82
CA ALA A 86 -7.27 -6.54 -12.29
C ALA A 86 -6.43 -5.45 -12.95
N ILE A 87 -6.60 -4.20 -12.53
CA ILE A 87 -5.86 -3.05 -13.08
C ILE A 87 -4.35 -3.22 -12.82
N TYR A 88 -3.95 -3.73 -11.66
CA TYR A 88 -2.55 -4.10 -11.39
C TYR A 88 -1.98 -5.20 -12.33
N LYS A 89 -2.82 -6.03 -12.98
CA LYS A 89 -2.35 -6.97 -14.03
C LYS A 89 -2.08 -6.25 -15.34
N GLU A 90 -2.88 -5.23 -15.64
CA GLU A 90 -2.85 -4.49 -16.91
C GLU A 90 -1.73 -3.47 -16.91
N ILE A 91 -1.53 -2.74 -15.79
CA ILE A 91 -0.33 -1.93 -15.57
C ILE A 91 0.93 -2.78 -15.77
N ALA A 92 1.01 -3.95 -15.12
CA ALA A 92 2.16 -4.86 -15.25
C ALA A 92 2.38 -5.42 -16.67
N LYS A 93 1.34 -5.46 -17.53
CA LYS A 93 1.50 -5.75 -18.96
C LYS A 93 2.08 -4.53 -19.69
N ALA A 94 1.47 -3.36 -19.51
CA ALA A 94 1.84 -2.11 -20.19
C ALA A 94 3.25 -1.63 -19.84
N THR A 95 3.73 -1.89 -18.62
CA THR A 95 5.08 -1.55 -18.17
C THR A 95 6.15 -2.59 -18.53
N GLY A 96 5.75 -3.76 -19.04
CA GLY A 96 6.63 -4.92 -19.22
C GLY A 96 7.09 -5.58 -17.90
N GLU A 97 6.59 -5.13 -16.75
CA GLU A 97 6.99 -5.65 -15.44
C GLU A 97 6.45 -7.07 -15.21
N LYS A 98 7.32 -8.08 -15.40
CA LYS A 98 7.05 -9.46 -15.00
C LYS A 98 6.59 -9.50 -13.54
N LYS A 99 5.33 -9.89 -13.31
CA LYS A 99 4.78 -10.11 -11.97
C LYS A 99 5.72 -10.99 -11.14
N HIS A 100 6.13 -10.48 -9.99
CA HIS A 100 7.09 -11.11 -9.09
C HIS A 100 8.55 -11.18 -9.57
N ASN A 101 9.00 -10.26 -10.42
CA ASN A 101 10.39 -9.81 -10.30
C ASN A 101 10.54 -9.01 -8.99
N LYS A 102 10.54 -9.73 -7.86
CA LYS A 102 10.96 -9.24 -6.53
C LYS A 102 12.43 -8.79 -6.53
N GLU A 103 13.13 -9.09 -7.62
CA GLU A 103 14.52 -8.86 -7.90
C GLU A 103 14.75 -7.65 -8.81
N THR A 104 14.15 -6.50 -8.46
CA THR A 104 14.96 -5.27 -8.46
C THR A 104 15.91 -5.36 -7.25
N THR A 105 16.84 -6.31 -7.31
CA THR A 105 17.83 -6.58 -6.26
C THR A 105 18.92 -5.51 -6.21
N ASP A 106 18.85 -4.54 -7.14
CA ASP A 106 19.59 -3.30 -7.21
C ASP A 106 20.02 -2.78 -5.83
N LYS A 107 21.31 -2.97 -5.58
CA LYS A 107 21.99 -2.60 -4.34
C LYS A 107 21.98 -1.08 -4.18
N GLU A 108 22.14 -0.34 -5.27
CA GLU A 108 22.15 1.12 -5.30
C GLU A 108 20.77 1.67 -4.89
N LEU A 109 19.69 1.11 -5.43
CA LEU A 109 18.32 1.46 -5.01
C LEU A 109 18.10 1.20 -3.51
N LYS A 110 18.53 0.03 -3.02
CA LYS A 110 18.39 -0.32 -1.59
C LYS A 110 19.19 0.61 -0.69
N ASP A 111 20.43 0.94 -1.06
CA ASP A 111 21.31 1.76 -0.24
C ASP A 111 20.91 3.26 -0.29
N LYS A 112 20.37 3.75 -1.42
CA LYS A 112 19.68 5.05 -1.48
C LYS A 112 18.45 5.09 -0.56
N ILE A 113 17.62 4.03 -0.54
CA ILE A 113 16.48 3.92 0.40
C ILE A 113 16.94 3.91 1.87
N LYS A 114 18.05 3.23 2.19
CA LYS A 114 18.66 3.28 3.54
C LYS A 114 19.12 4.69 3.91
N ALA A 115 19.77 5.41 2.98
CA ALA A 115 20.23 6.78 3.20
C ALA A 115 19.08 7.75 3.49
N ILE A 116 17.97 7.65 2.74
CA ILE A 116 16.75 8.41 3.02
C ILE A 116 16.19 8.03 4.41
N GLY A 117 16.19 6.73 4.74
CA GLY A 117 15.82 6.24 6.08
C GLY A 117 16.72 6.79 7.21
N ALA A 118 18.01 7.03 6.94
CA ALA A 118 18.93 7.65 7.87
C ALA A 118 18.62 9.15 8.07
N LYS A 119 18.35 9.91 6.99
CA LYS A 119 17.88 11.31 7.08
C LYS A 119 16.60 11.44 7.93
N VAL A 120 15.65 10.50 7.79
CA VAL A 120 14.42 10.47 8.60
C VAL A 120 14.72 10.16 10.08
N LYS A 121 15.68 9.28 10.37
CA LYS A 121 16.12 8.97 11.74
C LYS A 121 16.82 10.15 12.41
N SER A 122 17.68 10.87 11.69
CA SER A 122 18.38 12.07 12.20
C SER A 122 17.50 13.33 12.23
N LYS A 123 16.21 13.23 11.86
CA LYS A 123 15.26 14.34 11.70
C LYS A 123 15.67 15.38 10.63
N ALA A 124 16.64 15.08 9.77
CA ALA A 124 17.06 15.96 8.68
C ALA A 124 15.98 16.12 7.59
N ILE A 125 15.04 15.17 7.49
CA ILE A 125 13.78 15.30 6.74
C ILE A 125 12.64 14.65 7.54
N THR A 126 11.39 15.04 7.28
CA THR A 126 10.22 14.41 7.92
C THR A 126 9.93 13.02 7.35
N LYS A 127 9.10 12.25 8.08
CA LYS A 127 8.56 10.97 7.61
C LYS A 127 7.71 11.10 6.34
N ALA A 128 7.15 12.28 6.05
CA ALA A 128 6.37 12.53 4.84
C ALA A 128 7.28 12.75 3.62
N GLU A 129 8.31 13.58 3.77
CA GLU A 129 9.31 13.85 2.72
C GLU A 129 10.12 12.58 2.39
N GLY A 130 10.59 11.85 3.41
CA GLY A 130 11.30 10.59 3.18
C GLY A 130 10.44 9.53 2.44
N LYS A 131 9.12 9.51 2.67
CA LYS A 131 8.19 8.67 1.90
C LYS A 131 8.05 9.14 0.45
N LYS A 132 8.05 10.46 0.22
CA LYS A 132 8.02 11.07 -1.13
C LYS A 132 9.31 10.78 -1.90
N GLU A 133 10.49 11.04 -1.30
CA GLU A 133 11.81 10.69 -1.87
C GLU A 133 11.89 9.21 -2.25
N ILE A 134 11.47 8.29 -1.36
CA ILE A 134 11.47 6.85 -1.63
C ILE A 134 10.52 6.44 -2.77
N ASN A 135 9.41 7.15 -2.98
CA ASN A 135 8.47 6.85 -4.06
C ASN A 135 8.94 7.43 -5.40
N ASP A 136 9.43 8.67 -5.42
CA ASP A 136 10.08 9.30 -6.57
C ASP A 136 11.25 8.44 -7.09
N LEU A 137 12.12 7.99 -6.17
CA LEU A 137 13.26 7.13 -6.47
C LEU A 137 12.85 5.78 -7.12
N LYS A 138 11.78 5.14 -6.61
CA LYS A 138 11.26 3.88 -7.19
C LYS A 138 10.66 4.07 -8.58
N LEU A 139 9.98 5.19 -8.79
CA LEU A 139 9.39 5.54 -10.09
C LEU A 139 10.51 5.81 -11.12
N GLN A 140 11.51 6.61 -10.73
CA GLN A 140 12.69 6.91 -11.55
C GLN A 140 13.53 5.69 -11.91
N ASN A 141 13.63 4.68 -11.02
CA ASN A 141 14.41 3.49 -11.32
C ASN A 141 13.73 2.54 -12.31
N ASN A 142 12.47 2.79 -12.69
CA ASN A 142 11.72 1.90 -13.55
C ASN A 142 12.11 2.06 -15.04
N ALA A 143 12.27 0.93 -15.74
CA ALA A 143 12.81 0.91 -17.10
C ALA A 143 11.90 1.62 -18.12
N TYR A 144 10.57 1.58 -17.94
CA TYR A 144 9.65 2.33 -18.79
C TYR A 144 9.72 3.84 -18.52
N TYR A 145 9.88 4.26 -17.26
CA TYR A 145 9.83 5.68 -16.88
C TYR A 145 10.98 6.49 -17.47
N LYS A 146 12.14 5.85 -17.67
CA LYS A 146 13.30 6.42 -18.37
C LYS A 146 13.05 6.71 -19.86
N LYS A 147 12.04 6.08 -20.48
CA LYS A 147 11.67 6.27 -21.90
C LYS A 147 10.61 7.36 -22.14
N LEU A 148 10.01 7.90 -21.09
CA LEU A 148 8.91 8.86 -21.19
C LEU A 148 9.42 10.29 -21.41
N ASN A 149 8.58 11.14 -22.01
CA ASN A 149 8.79 12.59 -22.03
C ASN A 149 8.45 13.20 -20.64
N ASP A 150 8.79 14.48 -20.43
CA ASP A 150 8.66 15.09 -19.09
C ASP A 150 7.21 15.46 -18.71
N GLU A 151 6.33 15.72 -19.68
CA GLU A 151 4.88 15.86 -19.48
C GLU A 151 4.30 14.58 -18.84
N VAL A 152 4.63 13.42 -19.40
CA VAL A 152 4.11 12.13 -18.95
C VAL A 152 4.76 11.70 -17.63
N LYS A 153 6.04 12.03 -17.41
CA LYS A 153 6.68 11.88 -16.08
C LYS A 153 5.94 12.70 -15.02
N ALA A 154 5.59 13.96 -15.31
CA ALA A 154 4.83 14.81 -14.40
C ALA A 154 3.43 14.25 -14.11
N ALA A 155 2.69 13.80 -15.15
CA ALA A 155 1.38 13.18 -15.00
C ALA A 155 1.42 11.90 -14.15
N LEU A 156 2.39 11.00 -14.39
CA LEU A 156 2.57 9.80 -13.57
C LEU A 156 2.96 10.13 -12.13
N LYS A 157 3.76 11.18 -11.90
CA LYS A 157 4.18 11.62 -10.57
C LYS A 157 3.03 12.22 -9.75
N ASP A 158 2.13 12.96 -10.38
CA ASP A 158 0.87 13.41 -9.76
C ASP A 158 -0.01 12.20 -9.35
N VAL A 159 -0.22 11.25 -10.25
CA VAL A 159 -1.03 10.06 -9.96
C VAL A 159 -0.40 9.19 -8.86
N GLU A 160 0.93 8.99 -8.85
CA GLU A 160 1.63 8.31 -7.73
C GLU A 160 1.55 9.09 -6.42
N THR A 161 1.53 10.43 -6.45
CA THR A 161 1.32 11.26 -5.26
C THR A 161 -0.10 11.08 -4.70
N LYS A 162 -1.12 11.08 -5.57
CA LYS A 162 -2.52 10.82 -5.22
C LYS A 162 -2.71 9.39 -4.70
N LEU A 163 -2.13 8.39 -5.34
CA LEU A 163 -2.08 7.01 -4.84
C LEU A 163 -1.39 6.92 -3.46
N THR A 164 -0.31 7.69 -3.25
CA THR A 164 0.43 7.72 -1.98
C THR A 164 -0.40 8.29 -0.83
N ALA A 165 -1.27 9.27 -1.11
CA ALA A 165 -2.24 9.84 -0.18
C ALA A 165 -3.43 8.89 0.05
N ASN A 166 -4.08 8.41 -1.01
CA ASN A 166 -5.20 7.45 -0.93
C ASN A 166 -4.81 6.18 -0.14
N ASN A 167 -3.60 5.63 -0.31
CA ASN A 167 -3.17 4.47 0.50
C ASN A 167 -3.07 4.79 2.00
N ALA A 168 -2.86 6.06 2.40
CA ALA A 168 -2.95 6.49 3.80
C ALA A 168 -4.41 6.57 4.28
N SER A 169 -5.31 7.12 3.46
CA SER A 169 -6.77 7.08 3.69
C SER A 169 -7.27 5.64 3.82
N LYS A 170 -6.80 4.72 2.97
CA LYS A 170 -7.14 3.28 3.01
C LYS A 170 -6.65 2.62 4.30
N LYS A 171 -5.48 3.00 4.82
CA LYS A 171 -5.04 2.58 6.16
C LYS A 171 -5.99 3.13 7.23
N LYS A 172 -6.28 4.43 7.23
CA LYS A 172 -7.18 5.06 8.23
C LYS A 172 -8.56 4.40 8.26
N ALA A 173 -9.19 4.22 7.10
CA ALA A 173 -10.50 3.59 6.98
C ALA A 173 -10.51 2.12 7.47
N ASN A 174 -9.43 1.37 7.26
CA ASN A 174 -9.27 0.02 7.82
C ASN A 174 -9.16 0.03 9.35
N GLU A 175 -8.40 0.96 9.96
CA GLU A 175 -8.32 1.06 11.42
C GLU A 175 -9.64 1.55 12.04
N GLU A 176 -10.39 2.43 11.35
CA GLU A 176 -11.74 2.83 11.77
C GLU A 176 -12.74 1.67 11.68
N LEU A 177 -12.70 0.87 10.61
CA LEU A 177 -13.51 -0.34 10.49
C LEU A 177 -13.20 -1.37 11.57
N LYS A 178 -11.92 -1.63 11.89
CA LYS A 178 -11.53 -2.52 13.00
C LYS A 178 -12.12 -2.07 14.34
N LYS A 179 -12.15 -0.76 14.61
CA LYS A 179 -12.75 -0.21 15.83
C LYS A 179 -14.26 -0.45 15.89
N ALA A 180 -14.97 -0.29 14.77
CA ALA A 180 -16.40 -0.62 14.68
C ALA A 180 -16.66 -2.12 14.84
N VAL A 181 -15.80 -2.99 14.27
CA VAL A 181 -15.89 -4.44 14.48
C VAL A 181 -15.65 -4.82 15.94
N ALA A 182 -14.76 -4.10 16.64
CA ALA A 182 -14.52 -4.30 18.07
C ALA A 182 -15.70 -3.84 18.95
N SER A 183 -16.42 -2.76 18.58
CA SER A 183 -17.63 -2.32 19.30
C SER A 183 -18.86 -3.19 19.02
N LYS A 184 -18.80 -4.06 18.00
CA LYS A 184 -19.90 -4.95 17.54
C LYS A 184 -21.16 -4.24 17.03
N ASP A 185 -21.15 -2.92 16.95
CA ASP A 185 -22.24 -2.13 16.37
C ASP A 185 -22.30 -2.36 14.85
N SER A 186 -23.33 -3.08 14.41
CA SER A 186 -23.52 -3.40 13.00
C SER A 186 -23.77 -2.15 12.15
N LYS A 187 -24.33 -1.07 12.69
CA LYS A 187 -24.49 0.19 11.95
C LYS A 187 -23.12 0.83 11.70
N ALA A 188 -22.33 1.06 12.75
CA ALA A 188 -20.97 1.58 12.61
C ALA A 188 -20.07 0.70 11.73
N ILE A 189 -20.20 -0.63 11.79
CA ILE A 189 -19.47 -1.56 10.92
C ILE A 189 -19.78 -1.28 9.44
N ASN A 190 -21.05 -1.18 9.07
CA ASN A 190 -21.46 -0.94 7.69
C ASN A 190 -21.09 0.48 7.22
N ASP A 191 -21.25 1.51 8.06
CA ASP A 191 -20.87 2.89 7.73
C ASP A 191 -19.35 3.04 7.51
N LYS A 192 -18.52 2.39 8.34
CA LYS A 192 -17.05 2.38 8.17
C LYS A 192 -16.60 1.48 7.01
N ALA A 193 -17.34 0.41 6.72
CA ALA A 193 -17.06 -0.42 5.55
C ALA A 193 -17.40 0.30 4.23
N LYS A 194 -18.53 1.01 4.14
CA LYS A 194 -18.87 1.90 3.00
C LYS A 194 -17.87 3.05 2.86
N THR A 195 -17.30 3.54 3.96
CA THR A 195 -16.19 4.50 3.93
C THR A 195 -14.93 3.88 3.31
N LEU A 196 -14.58 2.65 3.70
CA LEU A 196 -13.45 1.92 3.13
C LEU A 196 -13.67 1.58 1.63
N GLU A 197 -14.87 1.16 1.26
CA GLU A 197 -15.26 0.86 -0.12
C GLU A 197 -15.01 2.06 -1.05
N LYS A 198 -15.51 3.25 -0.68
CA LYS A 198 -15.29 4.50 -1.41
C LYS A 198 -13.81 4.81 -1.63
N VAL A 199 -12.97 4.57 -0.62
CA VAL A 199 -11.51 4.78 -0.72
C VAL A 199 -10.84 3.73 -1.62
N ILE A 200 -11.36 2.50 -1.71
CA ILE A 200 -10.88 1.50 -2.69
C ILE A 200 -11.35 1.88 -4.12
N ALA A 201 -12.57 2.39 -4.27
CA ALA A 201 -13.09 2.88 -5.55
C ALA A 201 -12.30 4.09 -6.09
N GLU A 202 -11.98 5.06 -5.24
CA GLU A 202 -11.06 6.17 -5.55
C GLU A 202 -9.70 5.63 -6.01
N LYS A 203 -9.13 4.65 -5.28
CA LYS A 203 -7.87 4.02 -5.67
C LYS A 203 -7.94 3.38 -7.05
N ASN A 204 -9.03 2.70 -7.37
CA ASN A 204 -9.24 2.09 -8.67
C ASN A 204 -9.34 3.14 -9.79
N SER A 205 -9.94 4.30 -9.53
CA SER A 205 -9.95 5.43 -10.47
C SER A 205 -8.54 5.97 -10.73
N LEU A 206 -7.73 6.13 -9.68
CA LEU A 206 -6.33 6.55 -9.80
C LEU A 206 -5.45 5.53 -10.53
N LEU A 207 -5.67 4.23 -10.28
CA LEU A 207 -4.97 3.15 -11.00
C LEU A 207 -5.39 3.06 -12.47
N LYS A 208 -6.66 3.33 -12.81
CA LYS A 208 -7.11 3.45 -14.21
C LYS A 208 -6.42 4.61 -14.91
N ASN A 209 -6.46 5.81 -14.33
CA ASN A 209 -5.74 6.98 -14.86
C ASN A 209 -4.24 6.66 -15.11
N LYS A 210 -3.56 5.99 -14.16
CA LYS A 210 -2.18 5.51 -14.38
C LYS A 210 -2.07 4.60 -15.61
N LEU A 211 -2.96 3.61 -15.73
CA LEU A 211 -2.99 2.68 -16.86
C LEU A 211 -3.26 3.39 -18.19
N ASP A 212 -4.17 4.36 -18.22
CA ASP A 212 -4.55 5.11 -19.41
C ASP A 212 -3.38 6.00 -19.91
N ILE A 213 -2.67 6.65 -18.98
CA ILE A 213 -1.41 7.35 -19.28
C ILE A 213 -0.37 6.37 -19.88
N LEU A 214 -0.14 5.22 -19.24
CA LEU A 214 0.83 4.24 -19.75
C LEU A 214 0.43 3.71 -21.14
N ASN A 215 -0.85 3.40 -21.36
CA ASN A 215 -1.38 2.92 -22.64
C ASN A 215 -1.35 3.97 -23.77
N LYS A 216 -1.26 5.27 -23.44
CA LYS A 216 -1.13 6.35 -24.42
C LYS A 216 0.33 6.56 -24.87
N TYR A 217 1.32 6.28 -24.01
CA TYR A 217 2.72 6.68 -24.22
C TYR A 217 3.77 5.54 -24.13
N LEU A 218 3.36 4.27 -23.99
CA LEU A 218 4.23 3.08 -24.04
C LEU A 218 3.81 2.09 -25.15
N LYS A 219 3.23 2.59 -26.25
CA LYS A 219 2.96 1.83 -27.48
C LYS A 219 4.15 1.92 -28.43
#